data_AF-A0A7Y4LTZ9-F1
#
_entry.id   AF-A0A7Y4LTZ9-F1
#
_cell.length_a   1.000
_cell.length_b   1.000
_cell.length_c   1.000
_cell.angle_alpha   90.00
_cell.angle_beta   90.00
_cell.angle_gamma   90.00
#
_symmetry.space_group_name_H-M   'P 1'
#
loop_
_entity.id
_entity.type
_entity.pdbx_description
1 polymer ?
#
loop_
_entity_poly.entity_id
_entity_poly.type
_entity_poly.pdbx_seq_one_letter_code
_entity_poly.pdbx_strand_id
1 'polypeptide(L)'
;MSQLIVRAGEFTFHARFEEQLAPKTVAAFRKAMPFESQAIHVRWSGEGVWMPLGDLDFGVSYENHTSYPAPGQIILYPGGISETEILLAYGGVHFASKMGQLAGNHFVTLTSGLENLTAFGKTVLWKGAQKIRFEEV
;
A
#
# COMPACT_ATOMS: atom_id res chain seq x y z
N MET A 1 18.75 -0.95 7.65
CA MET A 1 17.29 -1.02 7.45
C MET A 1 16.85 0.38 7.11
N SER A 2 16.34 0.60 5.91
CA SER A 2 15.83 1.92 5.53
C SER A 2 14.56 2.23 6.31
N GLN A 3 14.55 3.39 6.96
CA GLN A 3 13.41 3.87 7.72
C GLN A 3 12.52 4.72 6.83
N LEU A 4 11.23 4.45 6.90
CA LEU A 4 10.18 5.18 6.21
C LEU A 4 9.25 5.80 7.24
N ILE A 5 8.74 6.98 6.92
CA ILE A 5 7.57 7.55 7.60
C ILE A 5 6.43 7.60 6.58
N VAL A 6 5.29 7.05 6.98
CA VAL A 6 4.03 7.12 6.24
C VAL A 6 3.09 8.05 7.00
N ARG A 7 2.83 9.22 6.42
CA ARG A 7 1.87 10.21 6.95
C ARG A 7 0.56 10.04 6.22
N ALA A 8 -0.51 9.68 6.91
CA ALA A 8 -1.82 9.41 6.32
C ALA A 8 -2.91 10.19 7.09
N GLY A 9 -3.37 11.32 6.52
CA GLY A 9 -4.23 12.26 7.25
C GLY A 9 -3.55 12.76 8.54
N GLU A 10 -4.20 12.56 9.68
CA GLU A 10 -3.67 12.86 11.02
C GLU A 10 -2.77 11.75 11.60
N PHE A 11 -2.70 10.60 10.93
CA PHE A 11 -1.97 9.42 11.40
C PHE A 11 -0.54 9.41 10.88
N THR A 12 0.38 8.95 11.72
CA THR A 12 1.79 8.75 11.35
C THR A 12 2.22 7.34 11.72
N PHE A 13 2.83 6.65 10.77
CA PHE A 13 3.37 5.31 10.93
C PHE A 13 4.86 5.31 10.58
N HIS A 14 5.65 4.57 11.35
CA HIS A 14 6.99 4.20 10.94
C HIS A 14 6.92 2.90 10.13
N ALA A 15 7.81 2.75 9.17
CA ALA A 15 7.83 1.59 8.30
C ALA A 15 9.25 1.24 7.84
N ARG A 16 9.36 0.09 7.19
CA ARG A 16 10.58 -0.37 6.52
C ARG A 16 10.26 -0.87 5.12
N PHE A 17 11.24 -0.82 4.24
CA PHE A 17 11.20 -1.54 2.98
C PHE A 17 11.54 -3.02 3.17
N GLU A 18 10.92 -3.88 2.36
CA GLU A 18 11.25 -5.30 2.25
C GLU A 18 12.37 -5.51 1.21
N GLU A 19 13.52 -4.85 1.41
CA GLU A 19 14.64 -4.80 0.45
C GLU A 19 15.22 -6.16 0.06
N GLN A 20 15.08 -7.16 0.94
CA GLN A 20 15.57 -8.51 0.70
C GLN A 20 14.60 -9.35 -0.14
N LEU A 21 13.29 -9.14 0.04
CA LEU A 21 12.24 -9.95 -0.58
C LEU A 21 11.70 -9.30 -1.87
N ALA A 22 11.66 -7.98 -1.92
CA ALA A 22 11.14 -7.19 -3.04
C ALA A 22 12.12 -6.10 -3.53
N PRO A 23 13.40 -6.42 -3.83
CA PRO A 23 14.42 -5.43 -4.15
C PRO A 23 14.07 -4.57 -5.39
N LYS A 24 13.46 -5.17 -6.43
CA LYS A 24 13.12 -4.43 -7.66
C LYS A 24 11.95 -3.49 -7.42
N THR A 25 10.94 -3.98 -6.71
CA THR A 25 9.76 -3.19 -6.33
C THR A 25 10.14 -2.00 -5.45
N VAL A 26 10.99 -2.22 -4.45
CA VAL A 26 11.52 -1.15 -3.60
C VAL A 26 12.32 -0.14 -4.41
N ALA A 27 13.23 -0.59 -5.28
CA ALA A 27 14.02 0.30 -6.12
C ALA A 27 13.16 1.14 -7.08
N ALA A 28 12.08 0.57 -7.62
CA ALA A 28 11.13 1.29 -8.45
C ALA A 28 10.35 2.35 -7.65
N PHE A 29 9.81 1.97 -6.48
CA PHE A 29 9.06 2.89 -5.63
C PHE A 29 9.93 4.05 -5.12
N ARG A 30 11.20 3.79 -4.76
CA ARG A 30 12.17 4.82 -4.36
C ARG A 30 12.36 5.92 -5.39
N LYS A 31 12.30 5.61 -6.69
CA LYS A 31 12.41 6.62 -7.76
C LYS A 31 11.22 7.58 -7.77
N ALA A 32 10.10 7.20 -7.18
CA ALA A 32 8.91 8.02 -7.04
C ALA A 32 8.85 8.76 -5.69
N MET A 33 9.90 8.68 -4.84
CA MET A 33 9.92 9.31 -3.53
C MET A 33 10.34 10.80 -3.60
N PRO A 34 9.79 11.68 -2.74
CA PRO A 34 8.69 11.41 -1.82
C PRO A 34 7.39 11.13 -2.58
N PHE A 35 6.71 10.05 -2.20
CA PHE A 35 5.49 9.64 -2.89
C PHE A 35 4.28 10.25 -2.18
N GLU A 36 3.47 11.02 -2.90
CA GLU A 36 2.23 11.62 -2.41
C GLU A 36 1.02 11.13 -3.21
N SER A 37 -0.07 10.82 -2.51
CA SER A 37 -1.31 10.39 -3.15
C SER A 37 -2.52 10.62 -2.22
N GLN A 38 -3.67 10.08 -2.62
CA GLN A 38 -4.89 9.99 -1.81
C GLN A 38 -5.20 8.51 -1.57
N ALA A 39 -5.23 8.11 -0.30
CA ALA A 39 -5.72 6.80 0.10
C ALA A 39 -7.25 6.85 0.18
N ILE A 40 -7.92 5.97 -0.56
CA ILE A 40 -9.37 5.77 -0.53
C ILE A 40 -9.68 4.34 -0.08
N HIS A 41 -10.89 4.07 0.39
CA HIS A 41 -11.22 2.72 0.86
C HIS A 41 -11.38 1.76 -0.32
N VAL A 42 -10.88 0.54 -0.18
CA VAL A 42 -11.02 -0.49 -1.23
C VAL A 42 -12.49 -0.86 -1.44
N ARG A 43 -12.82 -1.26 -2.67
CA ARG A 43 -14.18 -1.69 -3.05
C ARG A 43 -14.41 -3.20 -2.89
N TRP A 44 -13.39 -4.00 -3.15
CA TRP A 44 -13.51 -5.46 -3.27
C TRP A 44 -12.73 -6.24 -2.21
N SER A 45 -11.69 -5.63 -1.63
CA SER A 45 -10.62 -6.37 -0.95
C SER A 45 -10.78 -6.50 0.58
N GLY A 46 -11.89 -6.06 1.17
CA GLY A 46 -12.10 -6.10 2.62
C GLY A 46 -11.51 -4.88 3.35
N GLU A 47 -10.78 -5.13 4.44
CA GLU A 47 -10.23 -4.09 5.34
C GLU A 47 -8.90 -3.51 4.82
N GLY A 48 -8.97 -2.86 3.65
CA GLY A 48 -7.85 -2.19 3.01
C GLY A 48 -8.16 -0.78 2.55
N VAL A 49 -7.12 0.02 2.37
CA VAL A 49 -7.19 1.28 1.62
C VAL A 49 -6.23 1.19 0.44
N TRP A 50 -6.54 1.89 -0.64
CA TRP A 50 -5.70 1.91 -1.83
C TRP A 50 -5.46 3.33 -2.34
N MET A 51 -4.33 3.49 -3.02
CA MET A 51 -3.97 4.65 -3.82
C MET A 51 -4.09 4.23 -5.29
N PRO A 52 -5.13 4.69 -6.01
CA PRO A 52 -5.30 4.39 -7.43
C PRO A 52 -4.29 5.18 -8.26
N LEU A 53 -3.54 4.50 -9.12
CA LEU A 53 -2.46 5.11 -9.92
C LEU A 53 -2.74 5.06 -11.43
N GLY A 54 -3.91 4.53 -11.84
CA GLY A 54 -4.29 4.45 -13.23
C GLY A 54 -3.29 3.64 -14.06
N ASP A 55 -2.79 4.26 -15.12
CA ASP A 55 -1.87 3.64 -16.09
C ASP A 55 -0.38 3.82 -15.72
N LEU A 56 -0.08 4.27 -14.49
CA LEU A 56 1.31 4.40 -14.04
C LEU A 56 2.00 3.03 -14.05
N ASP A 57 3.13 2.95 -14.74
CA ASP A 57 3.97 1.75 -14.79
C ASP A 57 5.25 1.95 -13.97
N PHE A 58 5.44 1.10 -12.96
CA PHE A 58 6.67 1.07 -12.15
C PHE A 58 7.81 0.27 -12.82
N GLY A 59 7.53 -0.40 -13.95
CA GLY A 59 8.48 -1.22 -14.67
C GLY A 59 8.85 -2.51 -13.92
N VAL A 60 7.95 -3.04 -13.10
CA VAL A 60 8.16 -4.23 -12.27
C VAL A 60 7.12 -5.30 -12.53
N SER A 61 7.56 -6.56 -12.49
CA SER A 61 6.67 -7.73 -12.49
C SER A 61 6.37 -8.20 -11.07
N TYR A 62 5.66 -9.31 -10.91
CA TYR A 62 5.42 -9.90 -9.60
C TYR A 62 6.72 -10.29 -8.88
N GLU A 63 6.80 -9.92 -7.61
CA GLU A 63 7.95 -10.10 -6.70
C GLU A 63 7.44 -10.03 -5.26
N ASN A 64 7.70 -11.06 -4.43
CA ASN A 64 7.13 -11.16 -3.07
C ASN A 64 5.61 -10.91 -3.03
N HIS A 65 4.88 -11.46 -4.00
CA HIS A 65 3.47 -11.14 -4.21
C HIS A 65 2.57 -11.94 -3.28
N THR A 66 1.47 -11.32 -2.85
CA THR A 66 0.44 -11.96 -2.05
C THR A 66 -0.94 -11.41 -2.43
N SER A 67 -1.96 -12.23 -2.27
CA SER A 67 -3.37 -11.78 -2.26
C SER A 67 -3.90 -11.55 -0.85
N TYR A 68 -3.12 -11.85 0.18
CA TYR A 68 -3.54 -11.83 1.59
C TYR A 68 -2.53 -11.03 2.42
N PRO A 69 -2.33 -9.72 2.15
CA PRO A 69 -1.45 -8.91 2.97
C PRO A 69 -1.96 -8.87 4.42
N ALA A 70 -1.04 -9.05 5.37
CA ALA A 70 -1.34 -8.91 6.79
C ALA A 70 -1.53 -7.43 7.18
N PRO A 71 -2.23 -7.11 8.27
CA PRO A 71 -2.36 -5.73 8.74
C PRO A 71 -1.00 -5.03 8.87
N GLY A 72 -0.89 -3.84 8.29
CA GLY A 72 0.35 -3.04 8.23
C GLY A 72 1.27 -3.38 7.06
N GLN A 73 0.94 -4.39 6.24
CA GLN A 73 1.64 -4.64 4.99
C GLN A 73 1.09 -3.77 3.87
N ILE A 74 2.00 -3.29 3.02
CA ILE A 74 1.70 -2.47 1.86
C ILE A 74 2.19 -3.19 0.61
N ILE A 75 1.27 -3.37 -0.34
CA ILE A 75 1.53 -4.05 -1.61
C ILE A 75 1.46 -3.08 -2.79
N LEU A 76 2.27 -3.31 -3.82
CA LEU A 76 2.16 -2.67 -5.13
C LEU A 76 1.64 -3.69 -6.14
N TYR A 77 0.49 -3.42 -6.74
CA TYR A 77 0.01 -4.15 -7.90
C TYR A 77 0.50 -3.44 -9.17
N PRO A 78 1.33 -4.08 -10.02
CA PRO A 78 1.91 -3.44 -11.21
C PRO A 78 0.94 -3.27 -12.38
N GLY A 79 -0.35 -3.56 -12.20
CA GLY A 79 -1.36 -3.46 -13.25
C GLY A 79 -1.50 -4.73 -14.10
N GLY A 80 -2.19 -4.59 -15.24
CA GLY A 80 -2.36 -5.63 -16.26
C GLY A 80 -3.81 -6.09 -16.43
N ILE A 81 -4.48 -6.49 -15.34
CA ILE A 81 -5.91 -6.86 -15.34
C ILE A 81 -6.76 -5.70 -14.83
N SER A 82 -6.28 -5.02 -13.80
CA SER A 82 -6.84 -3.80 -13.22
C SER A 82 -5.83 -2.67 -13.32
N GLU A 83 -6.24 -1.45 -12.95
CA GLU A 83 -5.33 -0.31 -12.82
C GLU A 83 -4.21 -0.60 -11.81
N THR A 84 -3.05 0.05 -11.99
CA THR A 84 -1.96 0.00 -11.03
C THR A 84 -2.41 0.61 -9.71
N GLU A 85 -2.10 -0.05 -8.60
CA GLU A 85 -2.49 0.42 -7.27
C GLU A 85 -1.47 0.07 -6.20
N ILE A 86 -1.42 0.90 -5.17
CA ILE A 86 -0.77 0.56 -3.90
C ILE A 86 -1.87 0.35 -2.87
N LEU A 87 -1.83 -0.76 -2.14
CA LEU A 87 -2.81 -1.11 -1.12
C LEU A 87 -2.13 -1.25 0.24
N LEU A 88 -2.70 -0.64 1.27
CA LEU A 88 -2.35 -0.84 2.67
C LEU A 88 -3.47 -1.62 3.37
N ALA A 89 -3.13 -2.79 3.91
CA ALA A 89 -4.05 -3.57 4.72
C ALA A 89 -4.13 -2.99 6.14
N TYR A 90 -5.34 -2.68 6.61
CA TYR A 90 -5.56 -2.28 8.01
C TYR A 90 -6.24 -3.40 8.84
N GLY A 91 -6.71 -4.46 8.19
CA GLY A 91 -7.33 -5.64 8.78
C GLY A 91 -7.28 -6.84 7.84
N GLY A 92 -8.32 -7.67 7.83
CA GLY A 92 -8.42 -8.82 6.92
C GLY A 92 -8.62 -8.40 5.46
N VAL A 93 -7.67 -8.76 4.59
CA VAL A 93 -7.70 -8.45 3.15
C VAL A 93 -7.65 -9.72 2.30
N HIS A 94 -8.51 -9.76 1.27
CA HIS A 94 -8.39 -10.66 0.13
C HIS A 94 -8.33 -9.82 -1.14
N PHE A 95 -7.12 -9.54 -1.61
CA PHE A 95 -6.87 -8.58 -2.68
C PHE A 95 -7.53 -9.02 -4.00
N ALA A 96 -8.46 -8.21 -4.49
CA ALA A 96 -9.28 -8.51 -5.65
C ALA A 96 -9.77 -7.25 -6.37
N SER A 97 -10.29 -7.44 -7.58
CA SER A 97 -11.03 -6.43 -8.35
C SER A 97 -12.33 -7.02 -8.90
N LYS A 98 -13.04 -6.25 -9.73
CA LYS A 98 -14.20 -6.75 -10.50
C LYS A 98 -13.88 -7.98 -11.37
N MET A 99 -12.60 -8.19 -11.70
CA MET A 99 -12.14 -9.30 -12.53
C MET A 99 -11.74 -10.55 -11.72
N GLY A 100 -11.89 -10.51 -10.39
CA GLY A 100 -11.50 -11.59 -9.49
C GLY A 100 -10.24 -11.29 -8.68
N GLN A 101 -9.62 -12.34 -8.16
CA GLN A 101 -8.46 -12.25 -7.28
C GLN A 101 -7.24 -11.66 -8.01
N LEU A 102 -6.54 -10.75 -7.34
CA LEU A 102 -5.28 -10.15 -7.78
C LEU A 102 -4.17 -10.49 -6.78
N ALA A 103 -2.92 -10.25 -7.14
CA ALA A 103 -1.78 -10.36 -6.23
C ALA A 103 -0.91 -9.11 -6.37
N GLY A 104 -0.46 -8.54 -5.26
CA GLY A 104 0.44 -7.37 -5.29
C GLY A 104 1.73 -7.68 -4.56
N ASN A 105 2.81 -7.02 -4.95
CA ASN A 105 4.15 -7.17 -4.40
C ASN A 105 4.22 -6.54 -3.02
N HIS A 106 4.37 -7.32 -1.96
CA HIS A 106 4.61 -6.77 -0.62
C HIS A 106 6.00 -6.16 -0.54
N PHE A 107 6.07 -4.84 -0.38
CA PHE A 107 7.33 -4.10 -0.48
C PHE A 107 7.59 -3.14 0.69
N VAL A 108 6.55 -2.80 1.48
CA VAL A 108 6.69 -2.01 2.72
C VAL A 108 5.91 -2.69 3.85
N THR A 109 6.48 -2.62 5.05
CA THR A 109 5.84 -3.06 6.30
C THR A 109 5.86 -1.93 7.31
N LEU A 110 4.70 -1.55 7.84
CA LEU A 110 4.58 -0.64 8.97
C LEU A 110 5.15 -1.31 10.24
N THR A 111 6.00 -0.60 10.97
CA THR A 111 6.73 -1.10 12.15
C THR A 111 6.27 -0.46 13.46
N SER A 112 5.60 0.69 13.42
CA SER A 112 5.09 1.40 14.61
C SER A 112 3.89 2.28 14.27
N GLY A 113 3.09 2.64 15.29
CA GLY A 113 1.82 3.35 15.12
C GLY A 113 0.64 2.43 14.77
N LEU A 114 0.83 1.11 14.85
CA LEU A 114 -0.14 0.10 14.43
C LEU A 114 -1.45 0.15 15.24
N GLU A 115 -1.41 0.64 16.48
CA GLU A 115 -2.59 0.89 17.30
C GLU A 115 -3.58 1.86 16.65
N ASN A 116 -3.12 2.71 15.73
CA ASN A 116 -3.95 3.66 14.99
C ASN A 116 -4.42 3.13 13.63
N LEU A 117 -3.96 1.97 13.18
CA LEU A 117 -4.17 1.47 11.82
C LEU A 117 -5.67 1.23 11.52
N THR A 118 -6.39 0.61 12.43
CA THR A 118 -7.84 0.40 12.31
C THR A 118 -8.62 1.73 12.32
N ALA A 119 -8.17 2.70 13.14
CA ALA A 119 -8.80 4.01 13.20
C ALA A 119 -8.62 4.75 11.87
N PHE A 120 -7.42 4.70 11.28
CA PHE A 120 -7.16 5.24 9.95
C PHE A 120 -8.05 4.60 8.88
N GLY A 121 -8.12 3.28 8.80
CA GLY A 121 -8.97 2.56 7.84
C GLY A 121 -10.44 2.99 7.93
N LYS A 122 -10.99 3.06 9.14
CA LYS A 122 -12.36 3.54 9.39
C LYS A 122 -12.54 5.01 9.01
N THR A 123 -11.55 5.86 9.27
CA THR A 123 -11.59 7.26 8.82
C THR A 123 -11.71 7.34 7.31
N VAL A 124 -10.90 6.57 6.57
CA VAL A 124 -11.00 6.55 5.10
C VAL A 124 -12.36 6.02 4.62
N LEU A 125 -12.88 4.97 5.27
CA LEU A 125 -14.19 4.40 4.95
C LEU A 125 -15.34 5.40 5.10
N TRP A 126 -15.40 6.09 6.23
CA TRP A 126 -16.55 6.93 6.59
C TRP A 126 -16.40 8.39 6.18
N LYS A 127 -15.17 8.91 6.12
CA LYS A 127 -14.89 10.31 5.79
C LYS A 127 -14.30 10.49 4.39
N GLY A 128 -14.08 9.40 3.66
CA GLY A 128 -13.56 9.42 2.29
C GLY A 128 -12.04 9.63 2.23
N ALA A 129 -11.59 10.04 1.05
CA ALA A 129 -10.16 10.13 0.69
C ALA A 129 -9.32 10.88 1.74
N GLN A 130 -8.20 10.29 2.13
CA GLN A 130 -7.21 10.91 3.01
C GLN A 130 -5.89 11.08 2.27
N LYS A 131 -5.25 12.24 2.43
CA LYS A 131 -3.90 12.46 1.88
C LYS A 131 -2.93 11.47 2.51
N ILE A 132 -2.08 10.84 1.70
CA ILE A 132 -1.01 9.96 2.16
C ILE A 132 0.33 10.37 1.55
N ARG A 133 1.40 10.32 2.33
CA ARG A 133 2.76 10.67 1.92
C ARG A 133 3.77 9.69 2.53
N PHE A 134 4.70 9.22 1.69
CA PHE A 134 5.79 8.33 2.07
C PHE A 134 7.10 9.09 1.97
N GLU A 135 7.92 9.02 3.01
CA GLU A 135 9.20 9.71 3.09
C GLU A 135 10.27 8.78 3.66
N GLU A 136 11.48 8.81 3.07
CA GLU A 136 12.66 8.21 3.69
C GLU A 136 13.21 9.11 4.80
N VAL A 137 13.79 8.49 5.82
CA VAL A 137 14.48 9.15 6.95
C VAL A 137 15.96 8.87 6.89
#